data_AF-A0A2W0CI24-F1
#
_entry.id   AF-A0A2W0CI24-F1
#
_cell.length_a   1.000
_cell.length_b   1.000
_cell.length_c   1.000
_cell.angle_alpha   90.00
_cell.angle_beta   90.00
_cell.angle_gamma   90.00
#
_symmetry.space_group_name_H-M   'P 1'
#
loop_
_entity.id
_entity.type
_entity.pdbx_description
1 polymer ?
#
loop_
_entity_poly.entity_id
_entity_poly.type
_entity_poly.pdbx_seq_one_letter_code
_entity_poly.pdbx_strand_id
1 'polypeptide(L)' 'MIYITGDIHGTMSVNKRLNRRNFPEQKHLTKEDYVIIAGDFGLIWDGSNEDRYWLK' A
#
# COMPACT_ATOMS: atom_id res chain seq x y z
N MET A 1 9.12 -3.56 13.39
CA MET A 1 9.36 -2.16 12.96
C MET A 1 8.04 -1.54 12.54
N ILE A 2 7.85 -0.24 12.77
CA ILE A 2 6.63 0.48 12.37
C ILE A 2 7.03 1.58 11.40
N TYR A 3 6.46 1.54 10.20
CA TYR A 3 6.55 2.59 9.19
C TYR A 3 5.20 3.32 9.11
N ILE A 4 5.23 4.64 8.99
CA ILE A 4 4.02 5.45 8.86
C ILE A 4 4.14 6.30 7.60
N THR A 5 3.09 6.33 6.80
CA THR A 5 2.96 7.21 5.63
C THR A 5 1.56 7.79 5.55
N GLY A 6 1.39 8.85 4.76
CA GLY A 6 0.07 9.46 4.50
C GLY A 6 -0.65 8.78 3.34
N ASP A 7 -1.64 9.48 2.78
CA ASP A 7 -2.55 9.01 1.73
C ASP A 7 -1.88 8.25 0.58
N ILE A 8 -2.56 7.20 0.12
CA ILE A 8 -2.15 6.40 -1.03
C ILE A 8 -3.19 6.39 -2.14
N HIS A 9 -4.30 7.14 -2.06
CA HIS A 9 -5.21 7.48 -3.18
C HIS A 9 -5.39 6.42 -4.30
N GLY A 10 -5.51 5.14 -3.94
CA GLY A 10 -5.77 4.05 -4.88
C GLY A 10 -4.54 3.46 -5.58
N THR A 11 -4.83 2.58 -6.54
CA THR A 11 -3.89 1.65 -7.20
C THR A 11 -2.63 2.30 -7.76
N MET A 12 -2.78 3.41 -8.48
CA MET A 12 -1.65 4.07 -9.13
C MET A 12 -0.64 4.61 -8.11
N SER A 13 -1.13 5.07 -6.96
CA SER A 13 -0.29 5.59 -5.89
C SER A 13 0.28 4.45 -5.03
N VAL A 14 -0.42 3.32 -4.86
CA VAL A 14 0.13 2.11 -4.21
C VAL A 14 1.36 1.63 -4.95
N ASN A 15 1.27 1.45 -6.27
CA ASN A 15 2.38 0.99 -7.10
C ASN A 15 3.54 1.99 -7.21
N LYS A 16 3.31 3.28 -6.93
CA LYS A 16 4.36 4.31 -6.88
C LYS A 16 5.01 4.42 -5.50
N ARG A 17 4.26 4.29 -4.41
CA ARG A 17 4.77 4.51 -3.06
C ARG A 17 5.35 3.25 -2.43
N LEU A 18 4.65 2.12 -2.56
CA LEU A 18 4.98 0.88 -1.88
C LEU A 18 5.77 -0.10 -2.78
N ASN A 19 6.48 0.40 -3.80
CA ASN A 19 7.34 -0.44 -4.64
C ASN A 19 8.77 -0.56 -4.09
N ARG A 20 9.51 -1.56 -4.56
CA ARG A 20 10.87 -1.88 -4.08
C ARG A 20 11.93 -0.80 -4.37
N ARG A 21 11.60 0.21 -5.19
CA ARG A 21 12.48 1.36 -5.49
C ARG A 21 12.27 2.48 -4.48
N ASN A 22 11.02 2.78 -4.14
CA ASN A 22 10.65 3.90 -3.28
C ASN A 22 10.43 3.49 -1.81
N PHE A 23 10.24 2.19 -1.55
CA PHE A 23 10.23 1.59 -0.22
C PHE A 23 11.08 0.31 -0.22
N PRO A 24 12.42 0.43 -0.36
CA PRO A 24 13.33 -0.72 -0.45
C PRO A 24 13.37 -1.56 0.83
N GLU A 25 13.07 -0.97 1.99
CA GLU A 25 12.99 -1.64 3.29
C GLU A 25 11.97 -2.78 3.29
N GLN A 26 10.96 -2.72 2.40
CA GLN A 26 9.98 -3.79 2.21
C GLN A 26 10.60 -5.17 1.97
N LYS A 27 11.83 -5.21 1.41
CA LYS A 27 12.55 -6.46 1.11
C LYS A 27 12.96 -7.23 2.37
N HIS A 28 12.93 -6.57 3.53
CA HIS A 28 13.37 -7.11 4.80
C HIS A 28 12.22 -7.18 5.81
N LEU A 29 11.00 -6.80 5.42
CA LEU A 29 9.85 -6.90 6.31
C LEU A 29 9.49 -8.35 6.59
N THR A 30 9.14 -8.58 7.85
CA THR A 30 8.61 -9.82 8.38
C THR A 30 7.12 -9.65 8.70
N LYS A 31 6.48 -10.71 9.20
CA LYS A 31 5.08 -10.64 9.66
C LYS A 31 4.89 -9.84 10.95
N GLU A 32 5.99 -9.49 11.63
CA GLU A 32 5.99 -8.70 12.87
C GLU A 32 6.19 -7.20 12.59
N ASP A 33 6.38 -6.82 11.33
CA ASP A 33 6.55 -5.44 10.91
C ASP A 33 5.26 -4.86 10.34
N TYR A 34 5.07 -3.55 10.53
CA TYR A 34 3.85 -2.86 10.16
C TYR A 34 4.14 -1.65 9.28
N VAL A 35 3.30 -1.47 8.26
CA VAL A 35 3.19 -0.23 7.49
C VAL A 35 1.81 0.34 7.75
N ILE A 36 1.75 1.48 8.41
CA ILE A 36 0.51 2.16 8.78
C ILE A 36 0.27 3.30 7.79
N ILE A 37 -0.92 3.31 7.22
CA ILE A 37 -1.38 4.38 6.33
C ILE A 37 -2.24 5.31 7.17
N ALA A 38 -1.67 6.45 7.55
CA ALA A 38 -2.33 7.48 8.34
C ALA A 38 -3.05 8.47 7.40
N GLY A 39 -3.96 7.94 6.59
CA GLY A 39 -4.60 8.67 5.50
C GLY A 39 -5.43 7.78 4.59
N ASP A 40 -5.93 8.35 3.50
CA ASP A 40 -6.79 7.62 2.57
C ASP A 40 -6.01 6.56 1.79
N PHE A 41 -6.25 5.29 2.10
CA PHE A 41 -5.70 4.17 1.32
C PHE A 41 -6.22 4.19 -0.12
N GLY A 42 -7.51 4.53 -0.29
CA GLY A 42 -8.15 4.70 -1.59
C GLY A 42 -8.49 3.40 -2.33
N LEU A 43 -8.44 2.26 -1.64
CA LEU A 43 -8.96 0.96 -2.08
C LEU A 43 -9.76 0.35 -0.91
N ILE A 44 -10.85 -0.37 -1.10
CA ILE A 44 -11.63 -0.68 -2.32
C ILE A 44 -12.73 0.37 -2.49
N TRP A 45 -13.07 0.78 -3.72
CA TRP A 45 -14.00 1.89 -3.98
C TRP A 45 -15.31 1.49 -4.65
N ASP A 46 -15.30 1.07 -5.92
CA ASP A 46 -16.50 0.86 -6.75
C ASP A 46 -16.71 -0.59 -7.20
N GLY A 47 -15.84 -1.51 -6.77
CA GLY A 47 -15.91 -2.93 -7.19
C GLY A 47 -15.46 -3.16 -8.65
N SER A 48 -14.74 -2.20 -9.22
CA SER A 48 -14.13 -2.31 -10.55
C SER A 48 -13.20 -3.52 -10.67
N ASN A 49 -12.75 -3.79 -11.90
CA ASN A 49 -11.73 -4.83 -12.13
C ASN A 49 -10.43 -4.53 -11.36
N GLU A 50 -10.14 -3.25 -11.11
CA GLU A 50 -8.95 -2.83 -10.36
C GLU A 50 -9.07 -3.18 -8.88
N ASP A 51 -10.22 -2.89 -8.27
CA ASP A 51 -10.53 -3.35 -6.90
C ASP A 51 -10.47 -4.87 -6.77
N ARG A 52 -11.05 -5.59 -7.74
CA ARG A 52 -11.01 -7.06 -7.78
C ARG A 52 -9.61 -7.64 -7.96
N TYR A 53 -8.64 -6.86 -8.44
CA TYR A 53 -7.23 -7.28 -8.49
C TYR A 53 -6.60 -7.26 -7.08
N TRP A 54 -6.93 -6.25 -6.27
CA TRP A 54 -6.37 -6.08 -4.92
C TRP A 54 -7.04 -6.93 -3.83
N LEU A 55 -8.26 -7.42 -4.06
CA LEU A 55 -8.97 -8.32 -3.15
C LEU A 55 -8.57 -9.80 -3.25
N LYS A 56 -7.75 -10.16 -4.24
CA LYS A 56 -7.27 -11.54 -4.46
C LYS A 56 -5.97 -11.80 -3.73
#